data_AF-A0A844EEG7-F1
#
_entry.id   AF-A0A844EEG7-F1
#
_cell.length_a   1.000
_cell.length_b   1.000
_cell.length_c   1.000
_cell.angle_alpha   90.00
_cell.angle_beta   90.00
_cell.angle_gamma   90.00
#
_symmetry.space_group_name_H-M   'P 1'
#
loop_
_entity.id
_entity.type
_entity.pdbx_description
1 polymer ?
#
loop_
_entity_poly.entity_id
_entity_poly.type
_entity_poly.pdbx_seq_one_letter_code
_entity_poly.pdbx_strand_id
1 'polypeptide(L)'
;MAQEYLPAPSNVRLADLMKEHNISQPELAKEIGCSKSTISRFISGAKGTLTHEQVLKIARLFNVSTDFLLGETNIPDRKNYDIAELGLSVEAAKNLYTGRVNTEVVNLLLENARFAELTYRIAQYFDDTFASGIAAQNAMLTTLSTLLRTKVKTPEAAKAAKDINLRRKPVY
;
A
#
# COMPACT_ATOMS: atom_id res chain seq x y z
N MET A 1 15.08 -10.84 -9.97
CA MET A 1 15.24 -10.42 -11.38
C MET A 1 13.96 -10.81 -12.08
N ALA A 2 13.26 -9.88 -12.73
CA ALA A 2 12.00 -10.20 -13.40
C ALA A 2 12.29 -11.21 -14.52
N GLN A 3 11.65 -12.37 -14.48
CA GLN A 3 11.75 -13.37 -15.52
C GLN A 3 11.09 -12.79 -16.78
N GLU A 4 11.86 -12.43 -17.79
CA GLU A 4 11.33 -11.85 -19.03
C GLU A 4 10.79 -12.99 -19.91
N TYR A 5 9.47 -13.00 -20.13
CA TYR A 5 8.83 -14.00 -20.97
C TYR A 5 8.95 -13.63 -22.45
N LEU A 6 9.07 -14.62 -23.33
CA LEU A 6 8.96 -14.39 -24.76
C LEU A 6 7.53 -13.91 -25.13
N PRO A 7 7.37 -13.07 -26.17
CA PRO A 7 6.06 -12.69 -26.68
C PRO A 7 5.25 -13.93 -27.05
N ALA A 8 4.14 -14.14 -26.36
CA ALA A 8 3.33 -15.32 -26.52
C ALA A 8 1.85 -14.97 -26.31
N PRO A 9 0.93 -15.61 -27.04
CA PRO A 9 -0.49 -15.42 -26.84
C PRO A 9 -0.93 -15.98 -25.48
N SER A 10 -2.07 -15.50 -25.00
CA SER A 10 -2.61 -15.80 -23.66
C SER A 10 -2.76 -17.31 -23.35
N ASN A 11 -3.04 -18.14 -24.37
CA ASN A 11 -3.13 -19.59 -24.23
C ASN A 11 -1.78 -20.26 -23.92
N VAL A 12 -0.69 -19.76 -24.51
CA VAL A 12 0.67 -20.25 -24.25
C VAL A 12 1.13 -19.79 -22.87
N ARG A 13 0.88 -18.53 -22.52
CA ARG A 13 1.23 -17.98 -21.19
C ARG A 13 0.55 -18.73 -20.05
N LEU A 14 -0.74 -19.05 -20.20
CA LEU A 14 -1.43 -19.85 -19.20
C LEU A 14 -0.82 -21.25 -19.06
N ALA A 15 -0.43 -21.88 -20.18
CA ALA A 15 0.20 -23.19 -20.14
C ALA A 15 1.57 -23.17 -19.45
N ASP A 16 2.34 -22.10 -19.64
CA ASP A 16 3.66 -21.93 -19.02
C ASP A 16 3.52 -21.65 -17.52
N LEU A 17 2.59 -20.78 -17.11
CA LEU A 17 2.27 -20.53 -15.69
C LEU A 17 1.83 -21.82 -14.96
N MET A 18 1.02 -22.64 -15.61
CA MET A 18 0.61 -23.93 -15.04
C MET A 18 1.79 -24.88 -14.82
N LYS A 19 2.74 -24.92 -15.76
CA LYS A 19 3.96 -25.75 -15.62
C LYS A 19 4.86 -25.21 -14.51
N GLU A 20 5.08 -23.90 -14.46
CA GLU A 20 5.93 -23.26 -13.46
C GLU A 20 5.41 -23.50 -12.03
N HIS A 21 4.09 -23.39 -11.84
CA HIS A 21 3.45 -23.58 -10.55
C HIS A 21 3.04 -25.05 -10.26
N ASN A 22 3.36 -25.99 -11.15
CA ASN A 22 2.97 -27.41 -11.05
C ASN A 22 1.46 -27.63 -10.83
N ILE A 23 0.61 -26.82 -11.47
CA ILE A 23 -0.86 -26.93 -11.38
C ILE A 23 -1.40 -27.66 -12.61
N SER A 24 -2.23 -28.68 -12.38
CA SER A 24 -2.90 -29.42 -13.47
C SER A 24 -4.16 -28.71 -13.99
N GLN A 25 -4.59 -29.03 -15.22
CA GLN A 25 -5.82 -28.48 -15.81
C GLN A 25 -7.08 -28.68 -14.95
N PRO A 26 -7.35 -29.87 -14.35
CA PRO A 26 -8.52 -30.04 -13.51
C PRO A 26 -8.43 -29.24 -12.20
N GLU A 27 -7.25 -29.07 -11.62
CA GLU A 27 -7.04 -28.24 -10.42
C GLU A 27 -7.31 -26.77 -10.71
N LEU A 28 -6.72 -26.24 -11.79
CA LEU A 28 -6.97 -24.86 -12.22
C LEU A 28 -8.46 -24.63 -12.51
N ALA A 29 -9.11 -25.57 -13.20
CA ALA A 29 -10.53 -25.48 -13.51
C ALA A 29 -11.39 -25.40 -12.25
N LYS A 30 -11.06 -26.17 -11.22
CA LYS A 30 -11.74 -26.12 -9.91
C LYS A 30 -11.53 -24.78 -9.23
N GLU A 31 -10.31 -24.26 -9.23
CA GLU A 31 -9.94 -23.02 -8.55
C GLU A 31 -10.63 -21.78 -9.16
N ILE A 32 -10.70 -21.72 -10.49
CA ILE A 32 -11.30 -20.57 -11.18
C ILE A 32 -12.81 -20.71 -11.41
N GLY A 33 -13.37 -21.91 -11.15
CA GLY A 33 -14.79 -22.21 -11.30
C GLY A 33 -15.21 -22.42 -12.76
N CYS A 34 -14.48 -23.26 -13.50
CA CYS A 34 -14.83 -23.65 -14.87
C CYS A 34 -14.70 -25.15 -15.10
N SER A 35 -15.06 -25.62 -16.30
CA SER A 35 -14.85 -27.03 -16.68
C SER A 35 -13.41 -27.28 -17.12
N LYS A 36 -12.88 -28.49 -16.89
CA LYS A 36 -11.59 -28.93 -17.49
C LYS A 36 -11.57 -28.74 -19.00
N SER A 37 -12.71 -28.97 -19.67
CA SER A 37 -12.84 -28.81 -21.12
C SER A 37 -12.66 -27.36 -21.58
N THR A 38 -12.98 -26.39 -20.72
CA THR A 38 -12.79 -24.96 -20.98
C THR A 38 -11.32 -24.62 -20.99
N ILE A 39 -10.57 -25.04 -19.95
CA ILE A 39 -9.11 -24.86 -19.87
C ILE A 39 -8.40 -25.52 -21.05
N SER A 40 -8.77 -26.78 -21.36
CA SER A 40 -8.16 -27.52 -22.47
C SER A 40 -8.39 -26.83 -23.83
N ARG A 41 -9.61 -26.33 -24.09
CA ARG A 41 -9.92 -25.58 -25.31
C ARG A 41 -9.18 -24.24 -25.38
N PHE A 42 -9.06 -23.54 -24.26
CA PHE A 42 -8.31 -22.30 -24.18
C PHE A 42 -6.83 -22.52 -24.50
N ILE A 43 -6.16 -23.46 -23.82
CA ILE A 43 -4.73 -23.76 -24.02
C ILE A 43 -4.44 -24.20 -25.46
N SER A 44 -5.30 -25.02 -26.05
CA SER A 44 -5.14 -25.49 -27.44
C SER A 44 -5.44 -24.44 -28.52
N GLY A 45 -5.89 -23.23 -28.15
CA GLY A 45 -6.25 -22.17 -29.10
C GLY A 45 -7.54 -22.44 -29.87
N ALA A 46 -8.32 -23.45 -29.48
CA ALA A 46 -9.67 -23.67 -30.00
C ALA A 46 -10.62 -22.57 -29.47
N LYS A 47 -11.82 -22.41 -30.05
CA LYS A 47 -12.86 -21.43 -29.64
C LYS A 47 -13.36 -21.63 -28.19
N GLY A 48 -12.50 -21.37 -27.21
CA GLY A 48 -12.79 -21.33 -25.79
C GLY A 48 -12.29 -19.99 -25.27
N THR A 49 -13.21 -19.09 -24.94
CA THR A 49 -12.90 -17.83 -24.28
C THR A 49 -13.07 -18.00 -22.78
N LEU A 50 -12.14 -17.43 -22.00
CA LEU A 50 -12.31 -17.27 -20.57
C LEU A 50 -13.10 -15.98 -20.31
N THR A 51 -14.00 -16.00 -19.33
CA THR A 51 -14.71 -14.79 -18.91
C THR A 51 -13.74 -13.83 -18.21
N HIS A 52 -14.07 -12.54 -18.15
CA HIS A 52 -13.22 -11.57 -17.42
C HIS A 52 -13.02 -11.97 -15.95
N GLU A 53 -14.03 -12.58 -15.31
CA GLU A 53 -13.93 -13.09 -13.94
C GLU A 53 -12.91 -14.23 -13.82
N GLN A 54 -12.91 -15.15 -14.78
CA GLN A 54 -11.95 -16.25 -14.82
C GLN A 54 -10.53 -15.72 -15.05
N VAL A 55 -10.35 -14.77 -15.96
CA VAL A 55 -9.06 -14.10 -16.21
C VAL A 55 -8.55 -13.42 -14.94
N LEU A 56 -9.42 -12.70 -14.21
CA LEU A 56 -9.04 -12.07 -12.93
C LEU A 56 -8.66 -13.09 -11.86
N LYS A 57 -9.37 -14.22 -11.76
CA LYS A 57 -9.03 -15.29 -10.81
C LYS A 57 -7.68 -15.94 -11.15
N ILE A 58 -7.42 -16.20 -12.43
CA ILE A 58 -6.12 -16.72 -12.89
C ILE A 58 -4.99 -15.74 -12.55
N ALA A 59 -5.16 -14.46 -12.88
CA ALA A 59 -4.18 -13.42 -12.59
C ALA A 59 -3.84 -13.36 -11.09
N ARG A 60 -4.86 -13.44 -10.21
CA ARG A 60 -4.67 -13.49 -8.76
C ARG A 60 -4.01 -14.78 -8.29
N LEU A 61 -4.42 -15.93 -8.83
CA LEU A 61 -3.89 -17.24 -8.45
C LEU A 61 -2.38 -17.35 -8.73
N PHE A 62 -1.94 -16.85 -9.88
CA PHE A 62 -0.54 -16.86 -10.28
C PHE A 62 0.23 -15.59 -9.90
N ASN A 63 -0.41 -14.65 -9.20
CA ASN A 63 0.15 -13.35 -8.83
C ASN A 63 0.76 -12.56 -10.02
N VAL A 64 0.10 -12.64 -11.17
CA VAL A 64 0.47 -11.92 -12.40
C VAL A 64 -0.53 -10.83 -12.74
N SER A 65 -0.16 -9.87 -13.61
CA SER A 65 -1.12 -8.89 -14.12
C SER A 65 -2.06 -9.49 -15.17
N THR A 66 -3.27 -8.92 -15.32
CA THR A 66 -4.16 -9.28 -16.43
C THR A 66 -3.55 -8.94 -17.78
N ASP A 67 -2.79 -7.85 -17.85
CA ASP A 67 -2.10 -7.41 -19.06
C ASP A 67 -1.05 -8.45 -19.48
N PHE A 68 -0.35 -9.05 -18.51
CA PHE A 68 0.53 -10.18 -18.75
C PHE A 68 -0.25 -11.42 -19.16
N LEU A 69 -1.37 -11.75 -18.53
CA LEU A 69 -2.12 -12.93 -18.92
C LEU A 69 -2.69 -12.81 -20.36
N LEU A 70 -3.04 -11.60 -20.78
CA LEU A 70 -3.72 -11.33 -22.06
C LEU A 70 -2.78 -11.11 -23.25
N GLY A 71 -1.48 -10.89 -23.03
CA GLY A 71 -0.51 -10.69 -24.12
C GLY A 71 0.06 -9.28 -24.22
N GLU A 72 -0.46 -8.31 -23.46
CA GLU A 72 -0.15 -6.88 -23.58
C GLU A 72 1.23 -6.51 -23.01
N THR A 73 1.74 -7.25 -22.01
CA THR A 73 3.10 -7.06 -21.45
C THR A 73 3.83 -8.39 -21.29
N ASN A 74 5.14 -8.42 -21.49
CA ASN A 74 5.98 -9.62 -21.28
C ASN A 74 6.48 -9.77 -19.83
N ILE A 75 6.10 -8.82 -18.95
CA ILE A 75 6.54 -8.79 -17.56
C ILE A 75 5.47 -9.48 -16.70
N PRO A 76 5.78 -10.64 -16.09
CA PRO A 76 4.81 -11.42 -15.30
C PRO A 76 4.45 -10.73 -14.00
N ASP A 77 5.43 -10.09 -13.36
CA ASP A 77 5.25 -9.40 -12.09
C ASP A 77 4.11 -8.40 -12.18
N ARG A 78 3.25 -8.39 -11.15
CA ARG A 78 2.28 -7.33 -10.91
C ARG A 78 3.03 -6.02 -10.59
N LYS A 79 3.62 -5.40 -11.61
CA LYS A 79 4.18 -4.04 -11.53
C LYS A 79 3.10 -2.95 -11.48
N ASN A 80 1.85 -3.33 -11.76
CA ASN A 80 0.67 -2.48 -11.57
C ASN A 80 0.27 -2.47 -10.09
N TYR A 81 1.14 -1.89 -9.24
CA TYR A 81 0.79 -1.54 -7.88
C TYR A 81 -0.23 -0.40 -7.92
N ASP A 82 -1.25 -0.48 -7.06
CA ASP A 82 -2.08 0.70 -6.84
C ASP A 82 -1.22 1.78 -6.18
N ILE A 83 -1.45 3.05 -6.55
CA ILE A 83 -0.78 4.20 -5.93
C ILE A 83 -0.98 4.18 -4.41
N ALA A 84 -2.18 3.76 -3.95
CA ALA A 84 -2.49 3.61 -2.54
C ALA A 84 -1.74 2.45 -1.87
N GLU A 85 -1.50 1.34 -2.58
CA GLU A 85 -0.71 0.20 -2.07
C GLU A 85 0.75 0.61 -1.82
N LEU A 86 1.28 1.59 -2.57
CA LEU A 86 2.61 2.16 -2.36
C LEU A 86 2.68 3.23 -1.25
N GLY A 87 1.54 3.55 -0.62
CA GLY A 87 1.45 4.64 0.36
C GLY A 87 1.67 6.04 -0.25
N LEU A 88 1.59 6.17 -1.58
CA LEU A 88 1.76 7.42 -2.28
C LEU A 88 0.44 8.18 -2.38
N SER A 89 0.51 9.51 -2.31
CA SER A 89 -0.64 10.34 -2.64
C SER A 89 -0.82 10.45 -4.16
N VAL A 90 -2.05 10.74 -4.60
CA VAL A 90 -2.35 10.97 -6.01
C VAL A 90 -1.48 12.09 -6.59
N GLU A 91 -1.20 13.14 -5.81
CA GLU A 91 -0.36 14.24 -6.26
C GLU A 91 1.12 13.84 -6.37
N ALA A 92 1.63 13.02 -5.43
CA ALA A 92 2.99 12.48 -5.52
C ALA A 92 3.17 11.61 -6.77
N ALA A 93 2.20 10.74 -7.05
CA ALA A 93 2.19 9.94 -8.27
C ALA A 93 2.11 10.81 -9.55
N LYS A 94 1.27 11.85 -9.56
CA LYS A 94 1.21 12.81 -10.68
C LYS A 94 2.54 13.51 -10.90
N ASN A 95 3.24 13.91 -9.85
CA ASN A 95 4.53 14.58 -9.97
C ASN A 95 5.58 13.66 -10.61
N LEU A 96 5.59 12.38 -10.25
CA LEU A 96 6.44 11.36 -10.88
C LEU A 96 6.06 11.15 -12.35
N TYR A 97 4.77 11.00 -12.65
CA TYR A 97 4.28 10.72 -13.99
C TYR A 97 4.45 11.89 -14.97
N THR A 98 4.24 13.12 -14.51
CA THR A 98 4.33 14.34 -15.34
C THR A 98 5.75 14.88 -15.49
N GLY A 99 6.76 14.21 -14.89
CA GLY A 99 8.15 14.64 -14.95
C GLY A 99 8.45 15.91 -14.16
N ARG A 100 7.60 16.29 -13.20
CA ARG A 100 7.87 17.42 -12.28
C ARG A 100 9.03 17.13 -11.32
N VAL A 101 9.36 15.87 -11.12
CA VAL A 101 10.52 15.40 -10.37
C VAL A 101 11.39 14.52 -11.26
N ASN A 102 12.70 14.56 -11.07
CA ASN A 102 13.63 13.68 -11.77
C ASN A 102 13.51 12.26 -11.19
N THR A 103 12.94 11.34 -11.98
CA THR A 103 12.66 9.96 -11.56
C THR A 103 13.93 9.14 -11.32
N GLU A 104 15.02 9.40 -12.04
CA GLU A 104 16.30 8.70 -11.82
C GLU A 104 16.85 9.00 -10.43
N VAL A 105 16.81 10.27 -10.03
CA VAL A 105 17.24 10.69 -8.70
C VAL A 105 16.33 10.13 -7.62
N VAL A 106 15.01 10.11 -7.85
CA VAL A 106 14.05 9.50 -6.91
C VAL A 106 14.30 8.02 -6.73
N ASN A 107 14.55 7.27 -7.81
CA ASN A 107 14.87 5.84 -7.73
C ASN A 107 16.16 5.61 -6.93
N LEU A 108 17.22 6.39 -7.20
CA LEU A 108 18.48 6.30 -6.46
C LEU A 108 18.30 6.56 -4.96
N LEU A 109 17.42 7.49 -4.58
CA LEU A 109 17.09 7.75 -3.19
C LEU A 109 16.32 6.57 -2.58
N LEU A 110 15.26 6.09 -3.24
CA LEU A 110 14.42 5.00 -2.72
C LEU A 110 15.17 3.67 -2.57
N GLU A 111 16.13 3.40 -3.46
CA GLU A 111 16.96 2.18 -3.41
C GLU A 111 18.10 2.28 -2.38
N ASN A 112 18.40 3.48 -1.86
CA ASN A 112 19.49 3.67 -0.90
C ASN A 112 19.06 3.31 0.53
N ALA A 113 19.73 2.34 1.14
CA ALA A 113 19.44 1.90 2.51
C ALA A 113 19.50 3.04 3.56
N ARG A 114 20.37 4.04 3.37
CA ARG A 114 20.47 5.19 4.29
C ARG A 114 19.30 6.15 4.15
N PHE A 115 18.68 6.21 2.97
CA PHE A 115 17.48 7.01 2.77
C PHE A 115 16.29 6.40 3.53
N ALA A 116 16.15 5.08 3.53
CA ALA A 116 15.14 4.40 4.35
C ALA A 116 15.33 4.72 5.84
N GLU A 117 16.56 4.68 6.36
CA GLU A 117 16.83 5.07 7.74
C GLU A 117 16.47 6.54 8.01
N LEU A 118 16.76 7.43 7.06
CA LEU A 118 16.43 8.85 7.15
C LEU A 118 14.91 9.08 7.23
N THR A 119 14.09 8.36 6.46
CA THR A 119 12.64 8.53 6.51
C THR A 119 12.07 8.15 7.87
N TYR A 120 12.56 7.07 8.49
CA TYR A 120 12.15 6.69 9.84
C TYR A 120 12.58 7.71 10.90
N ARG A 121 13.80 8.26 10.80
CA ARG A 121 14.28 9.31 11.72
C ARG A 121 13.46 10.59 11.59
N ILE A 122 13.09 10.97 10.37
CA ILE A 122 12.22 12.12 10.11
C ILE A 122 10.83 11.88 10.72
N ALA A 123 10.26 10.68 10.55
CA ALA A 123 8.98 10.32 11.17
C ALA A 123 9.03 10.47 12.70
N GLN A 124 10.06 9.90 13.34
CA GLN A 124 10.27 10.03 14.78
C GLN A 124 10.38 11.48 15.24
N TYR A 125 11.10 12.33 14.49
CA TYR A 125 11.19 13.75 14.82
C TYR A 125 9.81 14.44 14.80
N PHE A 126 8.97 14.13 13.81
CA PHE A 126 7.62 14.70 13.75
C PHE A 126 6.72 14.19 14.89
N ASP A 127 6.87 12.92 15.26
CA ASP A 127 6.15 12.34 16.40
C ASP A 127 6.60 12.98 17.73
N ASP A 128 7.92 13.12 17.93
CA ASP A 128 8.50 13.70 19.15
C ASP A 128 8.26 15.21 19.28
N THR A 129 8.28 15.97 18.19
CA THR A 129 7.97 17.41 18.22
C THR A 129 6.49 17.67 18.51
N PHE A 130 5.60 16.82 17.98
CA PHE A 130 4.18 16.88 18.29
C PHE A 130 3.90 16.48 19.75
N ALA A 131 4.50 15.37 20.22
CA ALA A 131 4.41 14.93 21.61
C ALA A 131 5.00 15.97 22.59
N SER A 132 6.16 16.56 22.26
CA SER A 132 6.80 17.61 23.06
C SER A 132 5.96 18.88 23.11
N GLY A 133 5.31 19.27 22.00
CA GLY A 133 4.38 20.40 21.96
C GLY A 133 3.15 20.18 22.85
N ILE A 134 2.54 18.99 22.81
CA ILE A 134 1.40 18.63 23.68
C ILE A 134 1.84 18.55 25.15
N ALA A 135 3.02 18.01 25.43
CA ALA A 135 3.57 17.93 26.77
C ALA A 135 3.82 19.32 27.36
N ALA A 136 4.42 20.25 26.60
CA ALA A 136 4.64 21.63 27.00
C ALA A 136 3.30 22.35 27.29
N GLN A 137 2.30 22.14 26.44
CA GLN A 137 0.97 22.71 26.64
C GLN A 137 0.28 22.15 27.90
N ASN A 138 0.36 20.84 28.14
CA ASN A 138 -0.17 20.19 29.34
C ASN A 138 0.56 20.65 30.61
N ALA A 139 1.87 20.87 30.54
CA ALA A 139 2.65 21.45 31.64
C ALA A 139 2.19 22.88 31.96
N MET A 140 1.99 23.73 30.94
CA MET A 140 1.49 25.10 31.13
C MET A 140 0.08 25.14 31.75
N LEU A 141 -0.84 24.28 31.28
CA LEU A 141 -2.19 24.14 31.86
C LEU A 141 -2.12 23.66 33.31
N THR A 142 -1.16 22.78 33.64
CA THR A 142 -0.89 22.36 35.01
C THR A 142 -0.47 23.54 35.86
N THR A 143 0.53 24.31 35.44
CA THR A 143 1.02 25.49 36.16
C THR A 143 -0.10 26.51 36.38
N LEU A 144 -0.90 26.82 35.35
CA LEU A 144 -2.06 27.72 35.47
C LEU A 144 -3.10 27.21 36.47
N SER A 145 -3.46 25.93 36.40
CA SER A 145 -4.40 25.34 37.36
C SER A 145 -3.89 25.37 38.80
N THR A 146 -2.57 25.22 38.98
CA THR A 146 -1.90 25.23 40.29
C THR A 146 -1.84 26.64 40.85
N LEU A 147 -1.52 27.65 40.01
CA LEU A 147 -1.52 29.06 40.38
C LEU A 147 -2.92 29.56 40.76
N LEU A 148 -3.95 29.16 40.02
CA LEU A 148 -5.35 29.51 40.33
C LEU A 148 -5.79 28.90 41.67
N ARG A 149 -5.45 27.64 41.94
CA ARG A 149 -5.76 26.97 43.22
C ARG A 149 -4.98 27.52 44.40
N THR A 150 -3.74 27.95 44.20
CA THR A 150 -2.85 28.40 45.29
C THR A 150 -3.07 29.86 45.65
N LYS A 151 -3.32 30.75 44.67
CA LYS A 151 -3.51 32.18 44.91
C LYS A 151 -4.95 32.63 45.14
N VAL A 152 -5.96 31.86 44.70
CA VAL A 152 -7.38 32.23 44.86
C VAL A 152 -8.14 31.06 45.48
N LYS A 153 -8.45 31.13 46.78
CA LYS A 153 -9.14 30.08 47.55
C LYS A 153 -10.68 30.22 47.51
N THR A 154 -11.24 30.65 46.39
CA THR A 154 -12.70 30.75 46.22
C THR A 154 -13.26 29.52 45.50
N PRO A 155 -14.51 29.11 45.77
CA PRO A 155 -15.13 27.97 45.09
C PRO A 155 -15.20 28.15 43.56
N GLU A 156 -15.27 29.38 43.06
CA GLU A 156 -15.23 29.73 41.64
C GLU A 156 -13.86 29.44 41.02
N ALA A 157 -12.77 29.74 41.73
CA ALA A 157 -11.41 29.44 41.28
C ALA A 157 -11.13 27.93 41.27
N ALA A 158 -11.71 27.18 42.22
CA ALA A 158 -11.63 25.72 42.24
C ALA A 158 -12.36 25.08 41.03
N LYS A 159 -13.51 25.64 40.64
CA LYS A 159 -14.26 25.22 39.45
C LYS A 159 -13.50 25.54 38.16
N ALA A 160 -12.98 26.76 38.02
CA ALA A 160 -12.17 27.16 36.87
C ALA A 160 -10.90 26.29 36.69
N ALA A 161 -10.20 25.95 37.78
CA ALA A 161 -9.05 25.06 37.73
C ALA A 161 -9.41 23.62 37.32
N LYS A 162 -10.63 23.16 37.63
CA LYS A 162 -11.14 21.85 37.19
C LYS A 162 -11.44 21.86 35.68
N ASP A 163 -12.07 22.91 35.19
CA ASP A 163 -12.39 23.09 33.77
C ASP A 163 -11.13 23.23 32.90
N ILE A 164 -10.08 23.87 33.40
CA ILE A 164 -8.77 23.96 32.72
C ILE A 164 -8.10 22.59 32.61
N ASN A 165 -8.21 21.73 33.62
CA ASN A 165 -7.64 20.39 33.58
C ASN A 165 -8.36 19.47 32.59
N LEU A 166 -9.66 19.68 32.36
CA LEU A 166 -10.44 18.95 31.35
C LEU A 166 -10.04 19.30 29.90
N ARG A 167 -9.32 20.41 29.68
CA ARG A 167 -8.83 20.83 28.34
C ARG A 167 -7.50 20.21 27.94
N ARG A 168 -6.88 19.40 28.80
CA ARG A 168 -5.65 18.67 28.47
C ARG A 168 -5.93 17.66 27.38
N LYS A 169 -5.00 17.51 26.43
CA LYS A 169 -5.09 16.49 25.38
C LYS A 169 -4.21 15.29 25.76
N PRO A 170 -4.67 14.05 25.52
CA PRO A 170 -3.86 12.86 25.72
C PRO A 170 -2.66 12.88 24.78
N VAL A 171 -1.51 12.47 25.31
CA VAL A 171 -0.31 12.16 24.51
C VAL A 171 -0.42 10.66 24.21
N TYR A 172 -0.48 10.30 22.93
CA TYR A 172 -0.40 8.91 22.47
C TYR A 172 1.00 8.65 21.96
#